data_AF-A0A6C0FJN1-F1
#
_entry.id   AF-A0A6C0FJN1-F1
#
_cell.length_a   1.000
_cell.length_b   1.000
_cell.length_c   1.000
_cell.angle_alpha   90.00
_cell.angle_beta   90.00
_cell.angle_gamma   90.00
#
_symmetry.space_group_name_H-M   'P 1'
#
loop_
_entity.id
_entity.type
_entity.pdbx_description
1 polymer ?
#
loop_
_entity_poly.entity_id
_entity_poly.type
_entity_poly.pdbx_seq_one_letter_code
_entity_poly.pdbx_strand_id
1 'polypeptide(L)'
;MPRENPSATLLDPQVAQRLRHDEHGLVAAVVQQHDTREVLMVGWMDDEALHRTLTTGRVTFWSRSRQEYWRKGDTSGHAQYVKAVSLDCDGDALLVEVDQVGAACHTGTRTCFEAGGPLAVVAGHRPAPAPAAAPAPAAAPAPADAPAPAAAPAPADAPAAADAPAPEGDA
;
A
#
# COMPACT_ATOMS: atom_id res chain seq x y z
N MET A 1 23.13 36.85 -7.95
CA MET A 1 22.65 36.00 -9.05
C MET A 1 21.76 34.93 -8.43
N PRO A 2 20.42 35.01 -8.52
CA PRO A 2 19.59 33.88 -8.13
C PRO A 2 19.95 32.72 -9.06
N ARG A 3 20.29 31.56 -8.52
CA ARG A 3 20.46 30.35 -9.33
C ARG A 3 19.08 30.02 -9.91
N GLU A 4 18.97 30.01 -11.22
CA GLU A 4 17.78 29.52 -11.92
C GLU A 4 17.51 28.08 -11.46
N ASN A 5 16.27 27.80 -11.03
CA ASN A 5 15.80 26.45 -10.70
C ASN A 5 15.85 25.60 -11.97
N PRO A 6 16.73 24.60 -12.09
CA PRO A 6 16.73 23.73 -13.26
C PRO A 6 15.60 22.70 -13.11
N SER A 7 14.75 22.62 -14.14
CA SER A 7 13.62 21.70 -14.32
C SER A 7 12.53 21.75 -13.25
N ALA A 8 11.43 22.43 -13.60
CA ALA A 8 10.14 22.06 -13.05
C ALA A 8 9.83 20.62 -13.50
N THR A 9 10.18 19.66 -12.66
CA THR A 9 9.73 18.27 -12.72
C THR A 9 8.23 18.21 -13.09
N LEU A 10 7.87 17.33 -14.03
CA LEU A 10 6.46 17.07 -14.40
C LEU A 10 5.78 16.04 -13.46
N LEU A 11 6.49 15.54 -12.45
CA LEU A 11 5.93 14.68 -11.43
C LEU A 11 4.82 15.43 -10.68
N ASP A 12 3.74 14.72 -10.38
CA ASP A 12 2.66 15.25 -9.56
C ASP A 12 3.22 15.84 -8.25
N PRO A 13 2.95 17.11 -7.93
CA PRO A 13 3.44 17.75 -6.70
C PRO A 13 3.06 17.00 -5.42
N GLN A 14 1.93 16.30 -5.39
CA GLN A 14 1.52 15.50 -4.23
C GLN A 14 2.37 14.23 -4.07
N VAL A 15 2.88 13.68 -5.17
CA VAL A 15 3.84 12.57 -5.14
C VAL A 15 5.22 13.09 -4.76
N ALA A 16 5.69 14.16 -5.41
CA ALA A 16 7.00 14.75 -5.14
C ALA A 16 7.19 15.15 -3.66
N GLN A 17 6.16 15.73 -3.02
CA GLN A 17 6.21 16.11 -1.60
C GLN A 17 6.39 14.93 -0.64
N ARG A 18 6.12 13.70 -1.08
CA ARG A 18 6.27 12.49 -0.27
C ARG A 18 7.62 11.81 -0.45
N LEU A 19 8.39 12.20 -1.48
CA LEU A 19 9.68 11.59 -1.78
C LEU A 19 10.78 12.16 -0.90
N ARG A 20 11.65 11.26 -0.44
CA ARG A 20 12.86 11.59 0.28
C ARG A 20 14.06 11.12 -0.55
N HIS A 21 14.59 12.03 -1.36
CA HIS A 21 15.75 11.74 -2.17
C HIS A 21 17.05 11.63 -1.35
N ASP A 22 17.98 10.82 -1.84
CA ASP A 22 19.36 10.80 -1.38
C ASP A 22 20.12 12.09 -1.78
N GLU A 23 21.41 12.16 -1.44
CA GLU A 23 22.27 13.31 -1.77
C GLU A 23 22.48 13.54 -3.28
N HIS A 24 22.11 12.56 -4.11
CA HIS A 24 22.16 12.63 -5.57
C HIS A 24 20.81 12.96 -6.20
N GLY A 25 19.76 13.19 -5.40
CA GLY A 25 18.42 13.47 -5.91
C GLY A 25 17.67 12.20 -6.34
N LEU A 26 18.01 11.03 -5.78
CA LEU A 26 17.47 9.74 -6.22
C LEU A 26 16.71 9.01 -5.10
N VAL A 27 15.71 8.22 -5.49
CA VAL A 27 15.08 7.19 -4.66
C VAL A 27 15.41 5.80 -5.18
N ALA A 28 15.47 4.82 -4.27
CA ALA A 28 15.61 3.42 -4.65
C ALA A 28 14.31 2.90 -5.27
N ALA A 29 14.40 2.07 -6.30
CA ALA A 29 13.25 1.41 -6.90
C ALA A 29 13.47 -0.11 -6.90
N VAL A 30 12.74 -0.81 -6.04
CA VAL A 30 12.68 -2.27 -6.00
C VAL A 30 11.65 -2.73 -7.01
N VAL A 31 12.10 -3.45 -8.03
CA VAL A 31 11.21 -4.00 -9.06
C VAL A 31 10.79 -5.41 -8.67
N GLN A 32 9.49 -5.64 -8.61
CA GLN A 32 8.90 -6.91 -8.25
C GLN A 32 7.96 -7.39 -9.36
N GLN A 33 7.97 -8.69 -9.65
CA GLN A 33 6.98 -9.30 -10.51
C GLN A 33 5.59 -9.26 -9.83
N HIS A 34 4.58 -8.70 -10.51
CA HIS A 34 3.29 -8.37 -9.92
C HIS A 34 2.49 -9.58 -9.39
N ASP A 35 2.58 -10.73 -10.07
CA ASP A 35 1.82 -11.95 -9.75
C ASP A 35 2.57 -12.89 -8.80
N THR A 36 3.85 -13.20 -9.08
CA THR A 36 4.65 -14.12 -8.25
C THR A 36 5.30 -13.46 -7.05
N ARG A 37 5.35 -12.13 -7.01
CA ARG A 37 6.06 -11.33 -5.99
C ARG A 37 7.57 -11.57 -5.94
N GLU A 38 8.13 -12.17 -6.98
CA GLU A 38 9.58 -12.32 -7.13
C GLU A 38 10.26 -10.95 -7.29
N VAL A 39 11.29 -10.67 -6.49
CA VAL A 39 12.08 -9.44 -6.64
C VAL A 39 13.04 -9.62 -7.83
N LEU A 40 12.91 -8.74 -8.82
CA LEU A 40 13.58 -8.86 -10.10
C LEU A 40 14.93 -8.13 -10.11
N MET A 41 14.92 -6.87 -9.67
CA MET A 41 16.10 -6.02 -9.67
C MET A 41 15.87 -4.78 -8.81
N VAL A 42 16.95 -4.03 -8.56
CA VAL A 42 16.92 -2.70 -7.97
C VAL A 42 17.47 -1.69 -8.98
N GLY A 43 16.85 -0.52 -9.07
CA GLY A 43 17.34 0.63 -9.83
C GLY A 43 17.16 1.93 -9.06
N TRP A 44 17.48 3.04 -9.71
CA TRP A 44 17.40 4.38 -9.13
C TRP A 44 16.53 5.27 -10.02
N MET A 45 15.71 6.11 -9.41
CA MET A 45 14.86 7.07 -10.10
C MET A 45 15.04 8.45 -9.48
N ASP A 46 15.21 9.47 -10.31
CA ASP A 46 14.89 10.85 -9.93
C ASP A 46 13.40 11.12 -10.22
N ASP A 47 12.97 12.36 -10.00
CA ASP A 47 11.61 12.81 -10.30
C ASP A 47 11.17 12.54 -11.75
N GLU A 48 12.06 12.75 -12.73
CA GLU A 48 11.75 12.59 -14.15
C GLU A 48 11.61 11.12 -14.54
N ALA A 49 12.49 10.26 -14.04
CA ALA A 49 12.41 8.82 -14.24
C ALA A 49 11.13 8.25 -13.60
N LEU A 50 10.75 8.74 -12.41
CA LEU A 50 9.50 8.36 -11.77
C LEU A 50 8.29 8.89 -12.56
N HIS A 51 8.30 10.15 -12.97
CA HIS A 51 7.24 10.74 -13.79
C HIS A 51 7.01 9.91 -15.06
N ARG A 52 8.06 9.59 -15.81
CA ARG A 52 7.98 8.73 -17.00
C ARG A 52 7.44 7.34 -16.66
N THR A 53 7.86 6.76 -15.54
CA THR A 53 7.38 5.45 -15.10
C THR A 53 5.89 5.45 -14.84
N LEU A 54 5.39 6.45 -14.10
CA LEU A 54 3.98 6.59 -13.73
C LEU A 54 3.08 6.92 -14.93
N THR A 55 3.60 7.65 -15.91
CA THR A 55 2.78 8.17 -17.03
C THR A 55 2.86 7.32 -18.31
N THR A 56 3.97 6.60 -18.54
CA THR A 56 4.15 5.81 -19.77
C THR A 56 3.81 4.33 -19.61
N GLY A 57 3.62 3.85 -18.37
CA GLY A 57 3.41 2.43 -18.07
C GLY A 57 4.66 1.56 -18.30
N ARG A 58 5.84 2.18 -18.43
CA ARG A 58 7.12 1.51 -18.68
C ARG A 58 8.15 1.96 -17.66
N VAL A 59 8.91 1.01 -17.11
CA VAL A 59 9.94 1.36 -16.12
C VAL A 59 11.08 2.14 -16.78
N THR A 60 11.34 3.34 -16.25
CA THR A 60 12.46 4.21 -16.62
C THR A 60 13.33 4.46 -15.39
N PHE A 61 14.65 4.37 -15.55
CA PHE A 61 15.62 4.59 -14.49
C PHE A 61 16.58 5.74 -14.84
N TRP A 62 17.25 6.27 -13.82
CA TRP A 62 18.37 7.20 -13.93
C TRP A 62 19.73 6.52 -13.66
N SER A 63 20.63 6.56 -14.65
CA SER A 63 21.89 5.79 -14.61
C SER A 63 22.94 6.57 -13.86
N ARG A 64 23.25 6.17 -12.63
CA ARG A 64 24.27 6.86 -11.84
C ARG A 64 25.64 6.91 -12.54
N SER A 65 26.02 5.85 -13.25
CA SER A 65 27.31 5.76 -13.94
C SER A 65 27.32 6.40 -15.32
N ARG A 66 26.19 6.38 -16.04
CA ARG A 66 26.09 6.94 -17.40
C ARG A 66 25.49 8.34 -17.43
N GLN A 67 24.95 8.79 -16.31
CA GLN A 67 24.21 10.05 -16.15
C GLN A 67 23.17 10.26 -17.24
N GLU A 68 22.40 9.21 -17.51
CA GLU A 68 21.36 9.22 -18.54
C GLU A 68 20.13 8.44 -18.09
N TYR A 69 18.98 8.82 -18.65
CA TYR A 69 17.76 8.03 -18.52
C TYR A 69 17.82 6.80 -19.41
N TRP A 70 17.34 5.66 -18.90
CA TRP A 70 17.12 4.50 -19.74
C TRP A 70 15.82 3.79 -19.37
N ARG A 71 15.07 3.40 -20.40
CA ARG A 71 13.84 2.62 -20.25
C ARG A 71 14.17 1.14 -20.37
N LYS A 72 13.75 0.34 -19.39
CA LYS A 72 14.16 -1.07 -19.29
C LYS A 72 13.67 -1.87 -20.49
N GLY A 73 14.63 -2.46 -21.21
CA GLY A 73 14.38 -3.36 -22.34
C GLY A 73 14.38 -2.69 -23.71
N ASP A 74 14.64 -1.38 -23.83
CA ASP A 74 14.67 -0.71 -25.14
C ASP A 74 15.74 -1.27 -26.09
N THR A 75 16.87 -1.76 -25.54
CA THR A 75 17.92 -2.42 -26.35
C THR A 75 17.73 -3.93 -26.46
N SER A 76 17.32 -4.62 -25.38
CA SER A 76 17.28 -6.09 -25.34
C SER A 76 15.92 -6.69 -25.67
N GLY A 77 14.86 -5.88 -25.78
CA GLY A 77 13.48 -6.35 -25.81
C GLY A 77 12.94 -6.83 -24.44
N HIS A 78 13.77 -6.91 -23.40
CA HIS A 78 13.37 -7.41 -22.08
C HIS A 78 12.69 -6.33 -21.24
N ALA A 79 11.48 -6.05 -21.66
CA ALA A 79 10.58 -5.00 -21.27
C ALA A 79 10.02 -5.17 -19.84
N GLN A 80 9.75 -4.06 -19.13
CA GLN A 80 8.98 -4.04 -17.88
C GLN A 80 7.78 -3.13 -18.01
N TYR A 81 6.58 -3.68 -17.82
CA TYR A 81 5.31 -2.95 -17.86
C TYR A 81 4.78 -2.75 -16.44
N VAL A 82 4.58 -1.50 -16.05
CA VAL A 82 4.16 -1.13 -14.70
C VAL A 82 2.72 -1.57 -14.46
N LYS A 83 2.46 -2.19 -13.31
CA LYS A 83 1.13 -2.60 -12.84
C LYS A 83 0.71 -1.84 -11.58
N ALA A 84 1.66 -1.59 -10.68
CA ALA A 84 1.45 -0.77 -9.50
C ALA A 84 2.76 -0.14 -9.05
N VAL A 85 2.67 0.99 -8.32
CA VAL A 85 3.81 1.61 -7.64
C VAL A 85 3.36 1.98 -6.24
N SER A 86 4.15 1.56 -5.25
CA SER A 86 3.97 1.94 -3.85
C SER A 86 5.21 2.67 -3.36
N LEU A 87 5.02 3.64 -2.48
CA LEU A 87 6.09 4.32 -1.75
C LEU A 87 6.20 3.69 -0.35
N ASP A 88 7.41 3.55 0.18
CA ASP A 88 7.60 3.17 1.57
C ASP A 88 7.21 4.30 2.55
N CYS A 89 7.39 4.05 3.85
CA CYS A 89 6.80 4.90 4.88
C CYS A 89 7.57 6.21 5.13
N ASP A 90 8.86 6.24 4.84
CA ASP A 90 9.74 7.40 4.96
C ASP A 90 10.11 8.03 3.60
N GLY A 91 9.69 7.41 2.50
CA GLY A 91 9.63 8.01 1.18
C GLY A 91 10.91 7.87 0.36
N ASP A 92 11.87 7.08 0.80
CA ASP A 92 13.16 6.93 0.11
C ASP A 92 13.28 5.66 -0.76
N ALA A 93 12.27 4.79 -0.73
CA ALA A 93 12.15 3.68 -1.66
C ALA A 93 10.76 3.48 -2.26
N LEU A 94 10.76 3.03 -3.52
CA LEU A 94 9.60 2.61 -4.28
C LEU A 94 9.57 1.09 -4.42
N LEU A 95 8.39 0.50 -4.28
CA LEU A 95 8.08 -0.84 -4.78
C LEU A 95 7.34 -0.69 -6.11
N VAL A 96 7.97 -1.11 -7.21
CA VAL A 96 7.41 -1.07 -8.56
C VAL A 96 7.02 -2.49 -8.97
N GLU A 97 5.72 -2.76 -9.02
CA GLU A 97 5.19 -4.02 -9.49
C GLU A 97 5.08 -4.01 -11.01
N VAL A 98 5.64 -5.02 -11.67
CA VAL A 98 5.73 -5.10 -13.13
C VAL A 98 5.28 -6.44 -13.68
N ASP A 99 4.88 -6.40 -14.94
CA ASP A 99 4.88 -7.56 -15.82
C ASP A 99 6.17 -7.53 -16.65
N GLN A 100 7.08 -8.47 -16.33
CA GLN A 100 8.38 -8.59 -17.00
C GLN A 100 8.27 -9.45 -18.25
N VAL A 101 8.73 -8.90 -19.37
CA VAL A 101 9.02 -9.64 -20.61
C VAL A 101 10.48 -10.06 -20.63
N GLY A 102 10.76 -11.34 -20.86
CA GLY A 102 12.13 -11.88 -20.93
C GLY A 102 12.90 -11.76 -19.61
N ALA A 103 14.22 -11.67 -19.70
CA ALA A 103 15.09 -11.61 -18.52
C ALA A 103 15.21 -10.19 -17.93
N ALA A 104 15.04 -10.05 -16.62
CA ALA A 104 15.29 -8.77 -15.96
C ALA A 104 16.79 -8.43 -15.97
N CYS A 105 17.66 -9.42 -15.80
CA CYS A 105 19.11 -9.23 -15.74
C CYS A 105 19.75 -9.21 -17.14
N HIS A 106 20.86 -8.47 -17.27
CA HIS A 106 21.66 -8.42 -18.50
C HIS A 106 22.46 -9.71 -18.76
N THR A 107 22.61 -10.57 -17.76
CA THR A 107 23.25 -11.90 -17.88
C THR A 107 22.32 -12.95 -18.48
N GLY A 108 21.03 -12.63 -18.64
CA GLY A 108 20.01 -13.55 -19.12
C GLY A 108 19.21 -14.27 -18.03
N THR A 109 19.56 -14.12 -16.75
CA THR A 109 18.80 -14.69 -15.63
C THR A 109 17.47 -13.97 -15.38
N ARG A 110 16.53 -14.65 -14.71
CA ARG A 110 15.19 -14.09 -14.44
C ARG A 110 15.27 -12.86 -13.56
N THR A 111 16.15 -12.90 -12.56
CA THR A 111 16.41 -11.81 -11.60
C THR A 111 17.90 -11.47 -11.52
N CYS A 112 18.22 -10.26 -11.10
CA CYS A 112 19.60 -9.87 -10.77
C CYS A 112 20.13 -10.64 -9.55
N PHE A 113 19.26 -11.05 -8.62
CA PHE A 113 19.64 -11.76 -7.40
C PHE A 113 20.00 -13.22 -7.67
N GLU A 114 19.39 -13.83 -8.69
CA GLU A 114 19.81 -15.13 -9.21
C GLU A 114 21.22 -15.05 -9.82
N ALA A 115 21.50 -14.02 -10.63
CA ALA A 115 22.83 -13.81 -11.20
C ALA A 115 23.90 -13.50 -10.13
N GLY A 116 23.53 -12.76 -9.08
CA GLY A 116 24.43 -12.42 -7.97
C GLY A 116 24.70 -13.59 -7.01
N GLY A 117 23.79 -14.56 -6.97
CA GLY A 117 23.90 -15.75 -6.14
C GLY A 117 23.65 -15.51 -4.64
N PRO A 118 23.49 -16.59 -3.86
CA PRO A 118 23.25 -16.51 -2.42
C PRO A 118 24.51 -16.07 -1.65
N LEU A 119 24.32 -15.32 -0.57
CA LEU A 119 25.36 -15.02 0.40
C LEU A 119 25.25 -15.98 1.60
N ALA A 120 26.39 -16.37 2.17
CA ALA A 120 26.41 -17.16 3.39
C ALA A 120 25.88 -16.32 4.56
N VAL A 121 24.94 -16.88 5.33
CA VAL A 121 24.30 -16.21 6.47
C VAL A 121 24.29 -17.11 7.69
N VAL A 122 24.35 -16.50 8.87
CA VAL A 122 23.93 -17.17 10.10
C VAL A 122 22.41 -17.05 10.16
N ALA A 123 21.71 -18.19 10.08
CA ALA A 123 20.26 -18.20 10.12
C ALA A 123 19.75 -17.71 11.50
N GLY A 124 19.01 -16.61 11.49
CA GLY A 124 18.35 -16.09 12.68
C GLY A 124 17.24 -17.04 13.17
N HIS A 125 17.09 -17.17 14.47
CA HIS A 125 16.01 -17.94 15.08
C HIS A 125 15.10 -16.97 15.84
N ARG A 126 13.81 -16.97 15.50
CA ARG A 126 12.81 -16.21 16.25
C ARG A 126 12.58 -16.92 17.59
N PRO A 127 12.79 -16.25 18.74
CA PRO A 127 12.40 -16.83 20.03
C PRO A 127 10.90 -17.14 20.05
N ALA A 128 10.51 -18.24 20.70
CA ALA A 128 9.10 -18.50 20.93
C ALA A 128 8.46 -17.31 21.68
N PRO A 129 7.22 -16.92 21.36
CA PRO A 129 6.54 -15.92 22.15
C PRO A 129 6.49 -16.40 23.60
N ALA A 130 6.71 -15.47 24.56
CA ALA A 130 6.46 -15.77 25.96
C ALA A 130 5.02 -16.27 26.10
N PRO A 131 4.74 -17.25 26.98
CA PRO A 131 3.38 -17.67 27.24
C PRO A 131 2.55 -16.42 27.60
N ALA A 132 1.39 -16.27 26.95
CA ALA A 132 0.47 -15.18 27.30
C ALA A 132 0.23 -15.22 28.81
N ALA A 133 0.32 -14.06 29.45
CA ALA A 133 -0.01 -13.95 30.87
C ALA A 133 -1.40 -14.58 31.08
N ALA A 134 -1.50 -15.49 32.05
CA ALA A 134 -2.78 -16.09 32.40
C ALA A 134 -3.82 -14.96 32.60
N PRO A 135 -5.06 -15.13 32.12
CA PRO A 135 -6.09 -14.13 32.35
C PRO A 135 -6.18 -13.86 33.86
N ALA A 136 -6.22 -12.58 34.24
CA ALA A 136 -6.46 -12.19 35.62
C ALA A 136 -7.72 -12.94 36.12
N PRO A 137 -7.74 -13.40 37.38
CA PRO A 137 -8.93 -14.06 37.92
C PRO A 137 -10.13 -13.15 37.70
N ALA A 138 -11.22 -13.71 37.16
CA ALA A 138 -12.45 -12.96 36.96
C ALA A 138 -12.81 -12.26 38.27
N ALA A 139 -13.02 -10.94 38.22
CA ALA A 139 -13.54 -10.20 39.36
C ALA A 139 -14.80 -10.91 39.86
N ALA A 140 -14.88 -11.11 41.18
CA ALA A 140 -16.05 -11.70 41.80
C ALA A 140 -17.32 -10.97 41.31
N PRO A 141 -18.41 -11.69 41.01
CA PRO A 141 -19.64 -11.05 40.57
C PRO A 141 -20.05 -10.01 41.61
N ALA A 142 -20.39 -8.81 41.14
CA ALA A 142 -20.99 -7.78 41.99
C ALA A 142 -22.21 -8.38 42.71
N PRO A 143 -22.47 -8.01 43.98
CA PRO A 143 -23.67 -8.47 44.67
C PRO A 143 -24.90 -8.09 43.83
N ALA A 144 -25.82 -9.04 43.65
CA ALA A 144 -27.04 -8.83 42.90
C ALA A 144 -27.85 -7.67 43.50
N ASP A 145 -28.35 -6.77 42.65
CA ASP A 145 -29.27 -5.71 43.06
C ASP A 145 -30.50 -6.32 43.74
N ALA A 146 -30.85 -5.75 44.89
CA ALA A 146 -32.05 -6.14 45.63
C ALA A 146 -33.29 -5.96 44.74
N PRO A 147 -34.27 -6.88 44.78
CA PRO A 147 -35.44 -6.80 43.92
C PRO A 147 -36.25 -5.53 44.23
N ALA A 148 -36.59 -4.79 43.17
CA ALA A 148 -37.50 -3.65 43.24
C ALA A 148 -38.89 -4.10 43.75
N PRO A 149 -39.61 -3.26 44.52
CA PRO A 149 -40.93 -3.62 45.03
C PRO A 149 -41.94 -3.74 43.88
N ALA A 150 -42.84 -4.72 44.01
CA ALA A 150 -43.84 -5.05 42.99
C ALA A 150 -44.83 -3.90 42.73
N ALA A 151 -45.09 -3.63 41.44
CA ALA A 151 -46.06 -2.65 40.98
C ALA A 151 -47.50 -3.15 41.14
N ALA A 152 -48.41 -2.23 41.48
CA ALA A 152 -49.84 -2.47 41.63
C ALA A 152 -50.54 -2.79 40.29
N PRO A 153 -51.65 -3.55 40.27
CA PRO A 153 -52.29 -4.00 39.04
C PRO A 153 -53.08 -2.90 38.32
N ALA A 154 -53.06 -2.93 36.99
CA ALA A 154 -53.76 -2.02 36.08
C ALA A 154 -55.26 -2.36 35.92
N PRO A 155 -56.12 -1.40 35.53
CA PRO A 155 -57.55 -1.63 35.30
C PRO A 155 -57.82 -2.22 33.90
N ALA A 156 -58.97 -2.89 33.76
CA ALA A 156 -59.38 -3.65 32.58
C ALA A 156 -59.96 -2.79 31.43
N ASP A 157 -59.72 -3.23 30.19
CA ASP A 157 -60.15 -2.60 28.93
C ASP A 157 -61.66 -2.72 28.62
N ALA A 158 -62.21 -1.67 28.01
CA ALA A 158 -63.54 -1.64 27.40
C ALA A 158 -63.46 -1.84 25.88
N PRO A 159 -64.47 -2.45 25.22
CA PRO A 159 -64.35 -2.87 23.83
C PRO A 159 -64.67 -1.76 22.81
N ALA A 160 -64.08 -1.93 21.62
CA ALA A 160 -64.11 -1.05 20.46
C ALA A 160 -65.49 -0.94 19.78
N ALA A 161 -65.78 0.25 19.23
CA ALA A 161 -66.90 0.49 18.32
C ALA A 161 -66.40 0.63 16.87
N ALA A 162 -67.18 0.07 15.96
CA ALA A 162 -66.89 -0.13 14.54
C ALA A 162 -67.06 1.12 13.65
N ASP A 163 -66.37 1.04 12.52
CA ASP A 163 -66.31 1.92 11.35
C ASP A 163 -67.69 2.24 10.73
N ALA A 164 -67.85 3.48 10.25
CA ALA A 164 -68.96 3.88 9.38
C ALA A 164 -68.49 4.96 8.38
N PRO A 165 -68.92 4.90 7.11
CA PRO A 165 -68.27 5.60 5.98
C PRO A 165 -68.83 7.00 5.67
N ALA A 166 -68.05 7.74 4.87
CA ALA A 166 -68.33 9.08 4.34
C ALA A 166 -69.60 9.16 3.46
N PRO A 167 -70.15 10.38 3.26
CA PRO A 167 -70.13 10.95 1.90
C PRO A 167 -70.02 12.50 1.77
N GLU A 168 -69.43 12.88 0.62
CA GLU A 168 -69.76 13.93 -0.38
C GLU A 168 -70.20 15.37 0.00
N GLY A 169 -69.59 16.36 -0.69
CA GLY A 169 -70.34 17.35 -1.49
C GLY A 169 -70.25 18.84 -1.14
N ASP A 170 -69.77 19.62 -2.13
CA ASP A 170 -69.84 21.08 -2.41
C ASP A 170 -70.69 22.06 -1.58
N ALA A 171 -70.08 23.23 -1.27
CA ALA A 171 -70.48 24.57 -1.77
C ALA A 171 -69.39 25.62 -1.49
#